data_AF-A0A971QC83-F1
#
_entry.id   AF-A0A971QC83-F1
#
_cell.length_a   1.000
_cell.length_b   1.000
_cell.length_c   1.000
_cell.angle_alpha   90.00
_cell.angle_beta   90.00
_cell.angle_gamma   90.00
#
_symmetry.space_group_name_H-M   'P 1'
#
loop_
_entity.id
_entity.type
_entity.pdbx_description
1 polymer ?
#
loop_
_entity_poly.entity_id
_entity_poly.type
_entity_poly.pdbx_seq_one_letter_code
_entity_poly.pdbx_strand_id
1 'polypeptide(L)' 'KLIDEKRDDEINKVIRASMDEGMLDMNECLKRLVEDEFIETHVAYAASPNPQELKMRLKGISSGAGSILG' A
#
# COMPACT_ATOMS: atom_id res chain seq x y z
N LYS A 1 -2.68 -12.25 -17.77
CA LYS A 1 -2.65 -13.72 -17.58
C LYS A 1 -3.00 -14.17 -16.16
N LEU A 2 -2.64 -13.41 -15.10
CA LEU A 2 -2.91 -13.82 -13.71
C LEU A 2 -4.38 -14.14 -13.38
N ILE A 3 -5.32 -13.33 -13.88
CA ILE A 3 -6.77 -13.54 -13.68
C ILE A 3 -7.23 -14.85 -14.33
N ASP A 4 -6.74 -15.15 -15.53
CA ASP A 4 -7.08 -16.37 -16.27
C ASP A 4 -6.51 -17.62 -15.59
N GLU A 5 -5.35 -17.47 -14.95
CA GLU A 5 -4.67 -18.50 -14.16
C GLU A 5 -5.22 -18.66 -12.72
N LYS A 6 -6.23 -17.87 -12.32
CA LYS A 6 -6.81 -17.84 -10.96
C LYS A 6 -5.79 -17.58 -9.84
N ARG A 7 -4.75 -16.81 -10.15
CA ARG A 7 -3.67 -16.42 -9.22
C ARG A 7 -3.93 -15.04 -8.62
N ASP A 8 -5.11 -14.89 -8.02
CA ASP A 8 -5.59 -13.59 -7.51
C ASP A 8 -4.70 -13.04 -6.38
N ASP A 9 -4.05 -13.92 -5.62
CA ASP A 9 -3.10 -13.58 -4.57
C ASP A 9 -1.85 -12.86 -5.09
N GLU A 10 -1.45 -13.13 -6.33
CA GLU A 10 -0.30 -12.50 -6.96
C GLU A 10 -0.59 -11.12 -7.55
N ILE A 11 -1.86 -10.81 -7.79
CA ILE A 11 -2.28 -9.49 -8.31
C ILE A 11 -1.79 -8.38 -7.37
N ASN A 12 -1.94 -8.56 -6.06
CA ASN A 12 -1.44 -7.60 -5.07
C ASN A 12 0.08 -7.40 -5.14
N LYS A 13 0.85 -8.44 -5.48
CA LYS A 13 2.31 -8.32 -5.65
C LYS A 13 2.64 -7.50 -6.90
N VAL A 14 1.93 -7.73 -8.01
CA VAL A 14 2.13 -6.98 -9.25
C VAL A 14 1.75 -5.51 -9.10
N ILE A 15 0.63 -5.20 -8.42
CA ILE A 15 0.22 -3.82 -8.14
C ILE A 15 1.33 -3.08 -7.37
N ARG A 16 1.90 -3.71 -6.34
CA ARG A 16 3.01 -3.12 -5.56
C ARG A 16 4.29 -2.98 -6.37
N ALA A 17 4.58 -3.92 -7.26
CA ALA A 17 5.76 -3.86 -8.12
C ALA A 17 5.66 -2.80 -9.22
N SER A 18 4.43 -2.42 -9.61
CA SER A 18 4.17 -1.50 -10.72
C SER A 18 3.69 -0.13 -10.23
N MET A 19 4.00 0.26 -8.99
CA MET A 19 3.59 1.56 -8.46
C MET A 19 4.19 2.73 -9.24
N ASP A 20 5.40 2.57 -9.77
CA ASP A 20 6.07 3.59 -10.59
C ASP A 20 5.38 3.79 -11.96
N GLU A 21 4.59 2.81 -12.39
CA GLU A 21 3.75 2.89 -13.60
C GLU A 21 2.35 3.45 -13.30
N GLY A 22 2.12 3.92 -12.07
CA GLY A 22 0.86 4.51 -11.63
C GLY A 22 -0.13 3.53 -11.00
N MET A 23 0.26 2.26 -10.80
CA MET A 23 -0.56 1.34 -10.00
C MET A 23 -0.57 1.77 -8.53
N LEU A 24 -1.70 1.51 -7.87
CA LEU A 24 -1.90 1.93 -6.49
C LEU A 24 -2.62 0.84 -5.72
N ASP A 25 -2.01 0.40 -4.61
CA ASP A 25 -2.71 -0.48 -3.67
C ASP A 25 -3.59 0.33 -2.72
N MET A 26 -4.59 -0.32 -2.12
CA MET A 26 -5.57 0.35 -1.27
C MET A 26 -4.93 1.03 -0.04
N ASN A 27 -3.91 0.42 0.57
CA ASN A 27 -3.24 1.01 1.72
C ASN A 27 -2.37 2.21 1.32
N GLU A 28 -1.77 2.19 0.14
CA GLU A 28 -1.04 3.34 -0.39
C GLU A 28 -1.98 4.50 -0.72
N CYS A 29 -3.16 4.20 -1.29
CA CYS A 29 -4.21 5.19 -1.52
C CYS A 29 -4.65 5.85 -0.21
N LEU A 30 -5.00 5.05 0.80
CA LEU A 30 -5.42 5.56 2.11
C LEU A 30 -4.32 6.36 2.81
N LYS A 31 -3.06 5.93 2.69
CA LYS A 31 -1.91 6.66 3.22
C LYS A 31 -1.82 8.06 2.59
N ARG A 32 -1.86 8.16 1.25
CA ARG A 32 -1.82 9.46 0.55
C ARG A 32 -2.98 10.37 0.96
N LEU A 33 -4.19 9.84 1.05
CA LEU A 33 -5.36 10.61 1.50
C LEU A 33 -5.21 11.17 2.93
N VAL A 34 -4.51 10.44 3.80
CA VAL A 34 -4.18 10.94 5.15
C VAL A 34 -3.08 11.99 5.11
N GLU A 35 -2.03 11.76 4.32
CA GLU A 35 -0.89 12.70 4.16
C GLU A 35 -1.31 14.03 3.52
N ASP A 36 -2.25 13.97 2.58
CA ASP A 36 -2.85 15.13 1.92
C ASP A 36 -4.01 15.74 2.74
N GLU A 37 -4.24 15.26 3.97
CA GLU A 37 -5.26 15.75 4.92
C GLU A 37 -6.71 15.67 4.41
N PHE A 38 -7.00 14.81 3.42
CA PHE A 38 -8.37 14.58 2.94
C PHE A 38 -9.20 13.73 3.92
N ILE A 39 -8.56 12.84 4.67
CA ILE A 39 -9.22 11.97 5.66
C ILE A 39 -8.40 11.88 6.95
N GLU A 40 -9.08 11.66 8.07
CA GLU A 40 -8.42 11.38 9.33
C GLU A 40 -7.85 9.96 9.39
N THR A 41 -6.78 9.78 10.17
CA THR A 41 -6.12 8.47 10.38
C THR A 41 -7.08 7.38 10.85
N HIS A 42 -8.05 7.70 11.71
CA HIS A 42 -9.01 6.72 12.21
C HIS A 42 -9.96 6.22 11.10
N VAL A 43 -10.35 7.09 10.16
CA VAL A 43 -11.16 6.74 9.00
C VAL A 43 -10.37 5.82 8.07
N ALA A 44 -9.09 6.14 7.84
CA ALA A 44 -8.21 5.33 7.02
C ALA A 44 -8.02 3.92 7.60
N TYR A 45 -7.85 3.79 8.92
CA TYR A 45 -7.76 2.48 9.57
C TYR A 45 -9.05 1.66 9.48
N ALA A 46 -10.22 2.31 9.59
CA ALA A 46 -11.50 1.62 9.47
C ALA A 46 -11.77 1.13 8.04
N ALA A 47 -11.29 1.85 7.03
CA ALA A 47 -11.47 1.51 5.61
C ALA A 47 -10.40 0.53 5.07
N SER A 48 -9.29 0.34 5.79
CA SER A 48 -8.16 -0.45 5.31
C SER A 48 -8.45 -1.95 5.36
N PRO A 49 -8.15 -2.70 4.29
CA PRO A 49 -8.20 -4.17 4.31
C PRO A 49 -7.10 -4.78 5.21
N ASN A 50 -6.05 -4.01 5.53
CA ASN A 50 -5.00 -4.43 6.46
C ASN A 50 -4.50 -3.21 7.28
N PRO A 51 -5.19 -2.87 8.39
CA PRO A 51 -4.89 -1.68 9.19
C PRO A 51 -3.49 -1.70 9.81
N GLN A 52 -2.94 -2.88 10.09
CA GLN A 52 -1.61 -3.03 10.66
C GLN A 52 -0.52 -2.62 9.67
N GLU A 53 -0.65 -3.04 8.41
CA GLU A 53 0.26 -2.63 7.34
C GLU A 53 0.15 -1.12 7.09
N LEU A 54 -1.07 -0.57 7.02
CA LEU A 54 -1.28 0.88 6.88
C LEU A 54 -0.62 1.66 8.02
N LYS A 55 -0.75 1.19 9.27
CA LYS A 55 -0.10 1.81 10.43
C LYS A 55 1.42 1.81 10.33
N MET A 56 2.02 0.73 9.81
CA MET A 56 3.47 0.69 9.59
C MET A 56 3.90 1.69 8.51
N ARG A 57 3.14 1.78 7.41
CA ARG A 57 3.40 2.73 6.31
C ARG A 57 3.27 4.19 6.76
N LEU A 58 2.23 4.54 7.52
CA LEU A 58 2.04 5.89 8.08
C LEU A 58 3.13 6.27 9.09
N LYS A 59 3.73 5.29 9.77
CA LYS A 59 4.89 5.51 10.64
C LYS A 59 6.22 5.64 9.87
N GLY A 60 6.21 5.56 8.55
CA GLY A 60 7.42 5.55 7.72
C GLY A 60 8.25 4.26 7.83
N ILE A 61 7.72 3.22 8.45
CA ILE A 61 8.39 1.91 8.57
C ILE A 61 7.93 1.06 7.40
N SER A 62 8.64 1.15 6.27
CA SER A 62 8.47 0.18 5.18
C SER A 62 9.41 -1.00 5.42
N SER A 63 8.88 -2.22 5.40
CA SER A 63 9.68 -3.46 5.51
C SER A 63 10.42 -3.79 4.20
N GLY A 64 10.86 -2.78 3.44
CA GLY A 64 11.37 -2.95 2.07
C GLY A 64 12.52 -2.04 1.64
N ALA A 65 13.00 -1.11 2.47
CA ALA A 65 14.15 -0.27 2.12
C ALA A 65 15.39 -0.68 2.91
N GLY A 66 15.90 -1.87 2.60
CA GLY A 66 17.34 -2.11 2.68
C GLY A 66 18.02 -1.32 1.55
N SER A 67 18.20 -0.02 1.75
CA SER A 67 19.09 0.79 0.92
C SER A 67 20.07 1.49 1.85
N ILE A 68 21.15 0.76 2.12
CA ILE A 68 22.52 1.24 2.18
C ILE A 68 22.67 2.78 2.18
N LEU A 69 22.99 3.34 3.34
CA LEU A 69 23.70 4.63 3.41
C LEU A 69 25.11 4.40 2.87
N GLY A 70 25.34 4.87 1.64
CA GLY A 70 26.65 5.11 1.02
C GLY A 70 26.81 6.59 0.73
#